data_AF-A0A355FVC5-F1
#
_entry.id   AF-A0A355FVC5-F1
#
_cell.length_a   1.000
_cell.length_b   1.000
_cell.length_c   1.000
_cell.angle_alpha   90.00
_cell.angle_beta   90.00
_cell.angle_gamma   90.00
#
_symmetry.space_group_name_H-M   'P 1'
#
loop_
_entity.id
_entity.type
_entity.pdbx_description
1 polymer ?
#
loop_
_entity_poly.entity_id
_entity_poly.type
_entity_poly.pdbx_seq_one_letter_code
_entity_poly.pdbx_strand_id
1 'polypeptide(L)' 'IPEEHVWWYLDTRRFGSAKHAGFGMGFERLVMYVTGMTNIRDVIPFPRTPQNAEF' A
#
# COMPACT_ATOMS: atom_id res chain seq x y z
N ILE A 1 14.94 10.68 2.20
CA ILE A 1 14.86 10.68 0.72
C ILE A 1 15.38 12.04 0.28
N PRO A 2 16.45 12.12 -0.52
CA PRO A 2 16.92 13.38 -1.08
C PRO A 2 15.77 14.17 -1.75
N GLU A 3 15.71 15.48 -1.55
CA GLU A 3 14.61 16.34 -2.04
C GLU A 3 14.44 16.27 -3.56
N GLU A 4 15.55 16.09 -4.27
CA GLU A 4 15.61 15.88 -5.73
C GLU A 4 14.82 14.67 -6.24
N HIS A 5 14.49 13.68 -5.39
CA HIS A 5 13.65 12.55 -5.80
C HIS A 5 12.15 12.79 -5.59
N VAL A 6 11.78 13.82 -4.82
CA VAL A 6 10.38 14.11 -4.42
C VAL A 6 9.94 15.53 -4.76
N TRP A 7 10.71 16.28 -5.55
CA TRP A 7 10.43 17.67 -5.93
C TRP A 7 9.01 17.87 -6.47
N TRP A 8 8.53 16.95 -7.31
CA TRP A 8 7.18 16.97 -7.89
C TRP A 8 6.08 16.88 -6.81
N TYR A 9 6.33 16.12 -5.74
CA TYR A 9 5.39 15.98 -4.63
C TYR A 9 5.36 17.24 -3.79
N LEU A 10 6.48 17.93 -3.64
CA LEU A 10 6.57 19.21 -2.92
C LEU A 10 5.90 20.35 -3.72
N ASP A 11 5.99 20.32 -5.05
CA ASP A 11 5.35 21.32 -5.91
C ASP A 11 3.83 21.35 -5.76
N THR A 12 3.19 20.21 -5.46
CA THR A 12 1.75 20.18 -5.16
C THR A 12 1.35 21.05 -3.96
N ARG A 13 2.30 21.40 -3.08
CA ARG A 13 2.05 22.25 -1.91
C ARG A 13 2.34 23.73 -2.18
N ARG A 14 3.01 24.09 -3.29
CA ARG A 14 3.49 25.45 -3.58
C ARG A 14 2.41 26.38 -4.13
N PHE A 15 1.45 25.87 -4.90
CA PHE A 15 0.44 26.68 -5.60
C PHE A 15 -0.98 26.44 -5.06
N GLY A 16 -1.25 26.87 -3.83
CA GLY A 16 -2.60 26.80 -3.26
C GLY A 16 -3.04 25.40 -2.84
N SER A 17 -2.24 24.73 -2.00
CA SER A 17 -2.56 23.43 -1.43
C SER A 17 -3.91 23.43 -0.69
N ALA A 18 -4.76 22.45 -0.99
CA ALA A 18 -5.98 22.21 -0.21
C ALA A 18 -5.68 21.47 1.09
N LYS A 19 -6.53 21.65 2.11
CA LYS A 19 -6.57 20.75 3.29
C LYS A 19 -7.07 19.38 2.82
N HIS A 20 -6.23 18.36 2.88
CA HIS A 20 -6.54 17.01 2.42
C HIS A 20 -6.26 15.99 3.52
N ALA A 21 -7.01 14.89 3.51
CA ALA A 21 -6.81 13.71 4.33
C ALA A 21 -7.01 12.47 3.46
N GLY A 22 -6.41 11.35 3.86
CA GLY A 22 -6.54 10.08 3.18
C GLY A 22 -6.22 8.92 4.11
N PHE A 23 -6.61 7.71 3.72
CA PHE A 23 -6.30 6.49 4.45
C PHE A 23 -5.83 5.42 3.47
N GLY A 24 -5.07 4.45 3.98
CA GLY A 24 -4.68 3.25 3.25
C GLY A 24 -5.36 2.04 3.86
N MET A 25 -5.80 1.11 3.00
CA MET A 25 -6.36 -0.17 3.42
C MET A 25 -5.64 -1.29 2.70
N GLY A 26 -5.10 -2.25 3.46
CA GLY A 26 -4.54 -3.47 2.87
C GLY A 26 -5.67 -4.38 2.41
N PHE A 27 -5.83 -4.55 1.11
CA PHE A 27 -6.94 -5.31 0.53
C PHE A 27 -6.95 -6.75 1.04
N GLU A 28 -5.80 -7.39 1.07
CA GLU A 28 -5.64 -8.79 1.49
C GLU A 28 -5.88 -8.95 2.99
N ARG A 29 -5.59 -7.91 3.78
CA ARG A 29 -5.96 -7.87 5.20
C ARG A 29 -7.47 -7.75 5.41
N LEU A 30 -8.16 -6.99 4.56
CA LEU A 30 -9.63 -6.94 4.57
C LEU A 30 -10.21 -8.31 4.23
N VAL A 31 -9.71 -8.96 3.17
CA VAL A 31 -10.14 -10.31 2.77
C VAL A 31 -9.88 -11.31 3.89
N MET A 32 -8.73 -11.27 4.54
CA MET A 32 -8.39 -12.10 5.69
C MET A 32 -9.37 -11.90 6.86
N TYR A 33 -9.76 -10.65 7.13
CA TYR A 33 -10.73 -10.34 8.17
C TYR A 33 -12.13 -10.88 7.86
N VAL A 34 -12.64 -10.69 6.64
CA VAL A 34 -14.00 -11.15 6.28
C VAL A 34 -14.10 -12.66 6.09
N THR A 35 -13.00 -13.33 5.73
CA THR A 35 -12.94 -14.79 5.54
C THR A 35 -12.59 -15.56 6.82
N GLY A 36 -12.07 -14.88 7.85
CA GLY A 36 -11.63 -15.51 9.10
C GLY A 36 -10.31 -16.30 8.99
N MET A 37 -9.62 -16.20 7.86
CA MET A 37 -8.32 -16.82 7.65
C MET A 37 -7.26 -16.19 8.57
N THR A 38 -6.30 -16.98 9.04
CA THR A 38 -5.26 -16.49 9.98
C THR A 38 -3.96 -16.10 9.29
N ASN A 39 -3.77 -16.51 8.02
CA ASN A 39 -2.56 -16.26 7.25
C ASN A 39 -2.88 -15.52 5.95
N ILE A 40 -2.17 -14.43 5.70
CA ILE A 40 -2.36 -13.58 4.52
C ILE A 40 -2.02 -14.29 3.20
N ARG A 41 -1.25 -15.39 3.26
CA ARG A 41 -0.89 -16.18 2.07
C ARG A 41 -2.08 -16.93 1.49
N ASP A 42 -3.07 -17.22 2.32
CA ASP A 42 -4.22 -18.05 1.92
C ASP A 42 -5.36 -17.21 1.32
N VAL A 43 -5.20 -15.89 1.33
CA VAL A 43 -6.17 -14.93 0.79
C VAL A 43 -5.68 -14.25 -0.49
N ILE A 44 -4.58 -14.75 -1.06
CA ILE A 44 -4.00 -14.32 -2.34
C ILE A 44 -3.68 -15.55 -3.17
N PRO A 45 -4.06 -15.62 -4.47
CA PRO A 45 -3.78 -16.79 -5.30
C PRO A 45 -2.29 -17.15 -5.40
N PHE A 46 -1.43 -16.13 -5.51
CA PHE A 46 0.01 -16.28 -5.72
C PHE A 46 0.80 -15.46 -4.69
N PRO A 47 0.96 -15.96 -3.45
CA PRO A 47 1.63 -15.21 -2.40
C PRO A 47 3.11 -14.98 -2.75
N ARG A 48 3.60 -13.75 -2.56
CA ARG A 48 5.01 -13.39 -2.71
C ARG A 48 5.61 -13.13 -1.35
N THR A 49 6.62 -13.92 -0.98
CA THR A 49 7.37 -13.73 0.27
C THR A 49 8.86 -13.81 -0.01
N PRO A 50 9.74 -13.31 0.88
CA PRO A 50 11.17 -13.52 0.73
C PRO A 50 11.45 -15.01 0.47
N GLN A 51 12.25 -15.31 -0.57
CA GLN A 51 12.58 -16.66 -1.02
C GLN A 51 11.44 -17.48 -1.66
N ASN A 52 10.27 -16.88 -1.94
CA ASN A 52 9.16 -17.57 -2.62
C ASN A 52 8.50 -16.69 -3.71
N ALA A 53 8.61 -17.13 -4.96
CA ALA A 53 8.09 -16.42 -6.14
C ALA A 53 7.44 -17.34 -7.20
N GLU A 54 7.15 -18.60 -6.84
CA GLU A 54 6.48 -19.57 -7.70
C GLU A 54 4.96 -19.28 -7.82
N PHE A 55 4.31 -19.88 -8.82
CA PHE A 55 2.86 -19.85 -8.98
C PHE A 55 2.21 -20.93 -8.10
#